data_AF-A0A1C4R7L2-F1
#
_entry.id   AF-A0A1C4R7L2-F1
#
_cell.length_a   1.000
_cell.length_b   1.000
_cell.length_c   1.000
_cell.angle_alpha   90.00
_cell.angle_beta   90.00
_cell.angle_gamma   90.00
#
_symmetry.space_group_name_H-M   'P 1'
#
loop_
_entity.id
_entity.type
_entity.pdbx_description
1 polymer ?
#
loop_
_entity_poly.entity_id
_entity_poly.type
_entity_poly.pdbx_seq_one_letter_code
_entity_poly.pdbx_strand_id
1 'polypeptide(L)'
;MCWSSGSALSVRRQGAALLDIAPARFTRLARAGCVSPVTFYLNRYRAVVWLYLADELAAFAAREPELLAGRTPLGMRAMLESGADWRARNWRSQRIDRLLDRTTDPWARTAVQASALDPVQLAEVVDDPYERAYLVRVRPEPVFGRPGSMAAREAMAELMLADDPDEILWRRVNLTLELDAAREDRPAPRPGDDGGARTTAPARTGARPRAVCQAPAVESTTPPAGTGAPRPAAVGRTTRKGLLARLRWRGRGAG
;
A
#
# COMPACT_ATOMS: atom_id res chain seq x y z
N MET A 1 -5.53 3.27 -13.31
CA MET A 1 -6.40 2.32 -12.57
C MET A 1 -7.66 2.12 -13.38
N CYS A 2 -7.96 0.91 -13.83
CA CYS A 2 -9.30 0.53 -14.26
C CYS A 2 -9.90 -0.35 -13.16
N TRP A 3 -10.47 0.29 -12.14
CA TRP A 3 -11.56 -0.37 -11.41
C TRP A 3 -12.67 -0.53 -12.45
N SER A 4 -13.26 -1.73 -12.57
CA SER A 4 -14.47 -1.89 -13.37
C SER A 4 -15.50 -0.86 -12.89
N SER A 5 -16.01 -0.05 -13.81
CA SER A 5 -16.80 1.13 -13.49
C SER A 5 -17.99 0.79 -12.59
N GLY A 6 -17.97 1.25 -11.33
CA GLY A 6 -19.16 1.28 -10.47
C GLY A 6 -19.08 0.53 -9.13
N SER A 7 -18.03 -0.22 -8.79
CA SER A 7 -17.96 -0.95 -7.51
C SER A 7 -18.03 0.00 -6.29
N ALA A 8 -19.13 -0.04 -5.55
CA ALA A 8 -19.38 0.88 -4.44
C ALA A 8 -18.50 0.56 -3.21
N LEU A 9 -17.95 1.61 -2.59
CA LEU A 9 -17.30 1.51 -1.28
C LEU A 9 -18.33 1.69 -0.17
N SER A 10 -18.29 0.79 0.82
CA SER A 10 -19.22 0.77 1.95
C SER A 10 -18.48 0.98 3.26
N VAL A 11 -18.99 1.87 4.13
CA VAL A 11 -18.63 1.88 5.56
C VAL A 11 -19.50 0.86 6.33
N ARG A 12 -19.11 0.54 7.57
CA ARG A 12 -19.77 -0.42 8.48
C ARG A 12 -21.30 -0.51 8.37
N ARG A 13 -22.04 0.61 8.37
CA ARG A 13 -23.52 0.60 8.32
C ARG A 13 -24.05 0.16 6.96
N GLN A 14 -23.44 0.61 5.87
CA GLN A 14 -23.82 0.22 4.51
C GLN A 14 -23.44 -1.24 4.26
N GLY A 15 -22.22 -1.65 4.64
CA GLY A 15 -21.77 -3.05 4.49
C GLY A 15 -22.60 -4.03 5.30
N ALA A 16 -23.11 -3.63 6.48
CA ALA A 16 -24.04 -4.43 7.26
C ALA A 16 -25.42 -4.58 6.57
N ALA A 17 -25.94 -3.50 5.98
CA ALA A 17 -27.20 -3.52 5.24
C ALA A 17 -27.11 -4.34 3.93
N LEU A 18 -25.99 -4.25 3.20
CA LEU A 18 -25.73 -5.08 2.00
C LEU A 18 -25.68 -6.58 2.29
N LEU A 19 -25.42 -6.96 3.54
CA LEU A 19 -25.33 -8.35 4.01
C LEU A 19 -26.56 -8.79 4.81
N ASP A 20 -27.56 -7.93 4.98
CA ASP A 20 -28.73 -8.11 5.85
C ASP A 20 -28.38 -8.59 7.29
N ILE A 21 -27.37 -7.96 7.90
CA ILE A 21 -26.93 -8.27 9.27
C ILE A 21 -26.89 -7.05 10.18
N ALA A 22 -27.00 -7.30 11.48
CA ALA A 22 -26.79 -6.27 12.50
C ALA A 22 -25.38 -5.63 12.37
N PRO A 23 -25.24 -4.28 12.46
CA PRO A 23 -23.93 -3.61 12.33
C PRO A 23 -22.87 -4.03 13.35
N ALA A 24 -23.28 -4.60 14.50
CA ALA A 24 -22.36 -5.19 15.47
C ALA A 24 -21.79 -6.54 15.01
N ARG A 25 -22.57 -7.33 14.23
CA ARG A 25 -22.09 -8.57 13.60
C ARG A 25 -21.09 -8.26 12.48
N PHE A 26 -21.39 -7.27 11.63
CA PHE A 26 -20.46 -6.80 10.60
C PHE A 26 -19.09 -6.44 11.18
N THR A 27 -19.07 -5.64 12.27
CA THR A 27 -17.81 -5.28 12.95
C THR A 27 -17.04 -6.49 13.44
N ARG A 28 -17.72 -7.52 13.97
CA ARG A 28 -17.06 -8.75 14.44
C ARG A 28 -16.46 -9.57 13.29
N LEU A 29 -17.17 -9.72 12.17
CA LEU A 29 -16.65 -10.38 10.97
C LEU A 29 -15.45 -9.64 10.36
N ALA A 30 -15.51 -8.30 10.31
CA ALA A 30 -14.41 -7.48 9.82
C ALA A 30 -13.18 -7.52 10.76
N ARG A 31 -13.37 -7.41 12.09
CA ARG A 31 -12.30 -7.59 13.09
C ARG A 31 -11.67 -8.97 13.03
N ALA A 32 -12.45 -9.99 12.69
CA ALA A 32 -11.98 -11.36 12.48
C ALA A 32 -11.29 -11.60 11.12
N GLY A 33 -11.19 -10.57 10.27
CA GLY A 33 -10.55 -10.69 8.96
C GLY A 33 -11.37 -11.44 7.90
N CYS A 34 -12.62 -11.82 8.18
CA CYS A 34 -13.51 -12.51 7.24
C CYS A 34 -13.81 -11.66 5.99
N VAL A 35 -13.91 -10.34 6.20
CA VAL A 35 -13.95 -9.33 5.14
C VAL A 35 -12.86 -8.30 5.44
N SER A 36 -12.10 -7.91 4.41
CA SER A 36 -10.94 -7.05 4.59
C SER A 36 -11.21 -5.66 4.00
N PRO A 37 -10.82 -4.56 4.68
CA PRO A 37 -11.04 -3.23 4.13
C PRO A 37 -10.03 -2.92 3.03
N VAL A 38 -10.50 -2.33 1.94
CA VAL A 38 -9.65 -2.01 0.78
C VAL A 38 -8.90 -0.69 0.95
N THR A 39 -9.45 0.23 1.74
CA THR A 39 -8.87 1.52 2.13
C THR A 39 -9.55 2.05 3.41
N PHE A 40 -9.12 3.20 3.91
CA PHE A 40 -9.74 3.89 5.02
C PHE A 40 -9.58 5.41 4.92
N TYR A 41 -10.26 6.15 5.79
CA TYR A 41 -9.99 7.56 6.05
C TYR A 41 -10.05 7.84 7.56
N LEU A 42 -9.43 8.94 7.99
CA LEU A 42 -9.60 9.45 9.35
C LEU A 42 -10.77 10.44 9.37
N ASN A 43 -11.69 10.29 10.32
CA ASN A 43 -12.78 11.25 10.49
C ASN A 43 -12.30 12.56 11.15
N ARG A 44 -13.19 13.55 11.32
CA ARG A 44 -12.87 14.83 12.00
C ARG A 44 -12.30 14.65 13.42
N TYR A 45 -12.65 13.56 14.08
CA TYR A 45 -12.19 13.17 15.42
C TYR A 45 -10.96 12.24 15.39
N ARG A 46 -10.31 12.09 14.23
CA ARG A 46 -9.15 11.22 13.96
C ARG A 46 -9.38 9.71 14.14
N ALA A 47 -10.63 9.26 14.31
CA ALA A 47 -10.94 7.83 14.34
C ALA A 47 -10.94 7.23 12.93
N VAL A 48 -10.41 6.00 12.80
CA VAL A 48 -10.29 5.27 11.53
C VAL A 48 -11.66 4.79 11.06
N VAL A 49 -12.03 5.16 9.83
CA VAL A 49 -13.21 4.66 9.14
C VAL A 49 -12.79 3.78 7.97
N TRP A 50 -12.93 2.48 8.17
CA TRP A 50 -12.64 1.44 7.19
C TRP A 50 -13.69 1.39 6.07
N LEU A 51 -13.22 1.26 4.83
CA LEU A 51 -14.01 1.16 3.60
C LEU A 51 -13.83 -0.23 2.98
N TYR A 52 -14.95 -0.89 2.69
CA TYR A 52 -15.03 -2.25 2.15
C TYR A 52 -15.61 -2.21 0.73
N LEU A 53 -15.18 -3.10 -0.14
CA LEU A 53 -15.72 -3.20 -1.49
C LEU A 53 -17.04 -3.99 -1.48
N ALA A 54 -18.13 -3.42 -2.00
CA ALA A 54 -19.43 -4.08 -2.02
C ALA A 54 -19.38 -5.48 -2.67
N ASP A 55 -18.63 -5.62 -3.77
CA ASP A 55 -18.47 -6.89 -4.49
C ASP A 55 -17.73 -7.96 -3.66
N GLU A 56 -16.77 -7.56 -2.81
CA GLU A 56 -16.08 -8.47 -1.89
C GLU A 56 -17.02 -8.92 -0.77
N LEU A 57 -17.90 -8.03 -0.29
CA LEU A 57 -18.94 -8.38 0.69
C LEU A 57 -19.95 -9.37 0.10
N ALA A 58 -20.45 -9.12 -1.11
CA ALA A 58 -21.36 -10.04 -1.81
C ALA A 58 -20.71 -11.40 -2.10
N ALA A 59 -19.45 -11.42 -2.53
CA ALA A 59 -18.70 -12.65 -2.74
C ALA A 59 -18.39 -13.41 -1.42
N PHE A 60 -18.26 -12.71 -0.30
CA PHE A 60 -18.19 -13.32 1.02
C PHE A 60 -19.54 -13.94 1.42
N ALA A 61 -20.65 -13.23 1.24
CA ALA A 61 -22.00 -13.70 1.55
C ALA A 61 -22.36 -15.00 0.83
N ALA A 62 -22.03 -15.09 -0.47
CA ALA A 62 -22.30 -16.26 -1.29
C ALA A 62 -21.44 -17.49 -0.94
N ARG A 63 -20.36 -17.31 -0.15
CA ARG A 63 -19.35 -18.32 0.13
C ARG A 63 -19.40 -18.85 1.56
N GLU A 64 -19.69 -17.97 2.54
CA GLU A 64 -19.73 -18.30 3.97
C GLU A 64 -21.07 -17.80 4.60
N PRO A 65 -22.25 -18.21 4.10
CA PRO A 65 -23.55 -17.71 4.56
C PRO A 65 -23.83 -18.03 6.04
N GLU A 66 -23.32 -19.15 6.55
CA GLU A 66 -23.37 -19.54 7.96
C GLU A 66 -22.56 -18.60 8.90
N LEU A 67 -21.66 -17.77 8.37
CA LEU A 67 -21.04 -16.67 9.12
C LEU A 67 -21.91 -15.41 9.18
N LEU A 68 -22.92 -15.25 8.31
CA LEU A 68 -23.89 -14.15 8.37
C LEU A 68 -25.01 -14.43 9.40
N ALA A 69 -25.48 -15.68 9.49
CA ALA A 69 -26.50 -16.11 10.44
C ALA A 69 -25.91 -16.88 11.65
N GLY A 70 -26.74 -17.28 12.62
CA GLY A 70 -26.34 -18.26 13.65
C GLY A 70 -25.19 -17.86 14.59
N ARG A 71 -24.52 -18.86 15.17
CA ARG A 71 -23.53 -18.71 16.25
C ARG A 71 -22.12 -18.49 15.71
N THR A 72 -21.43 -17.46 16.21
CA THR A 72 -20.01 -17.22 15.88
C THR A 72 -19.12 -18.40 16.31
N PRO A 73 -18.24 -18.92 15.43
CA PRO A 73 -17.33 -20.03 15.74
C PRO A 73 -16.49 -19.77 17.00
N LEU A 74 -16.17 -20.83 17.76
CA LEU A 74 -15.55 -20.69 19.08
C LEU A 74 -14.17 -20.02 19.02
N GLY A 75 -13.29 -20.42 18.10
CA GLY A 75 -11.98 -19.79 17.92
C GLY A 75 -12.07 -18.31 17.51
N MET A 76 -13.02 -17.97 16.62
CA MET A 76 -13.29 -16.57 16.24
C MET A 76 -13.78 -15.76 17.43
N ARG A 77 -14.60 -16.35 18.32
CA ARG A 77 -15.12 -15.68 19.51
C ARG A 77 -14.01 -15.38 20.51
N ALA A 78 -13.20 -16.37 20.87
CA ALA A 78 -12.08 -16.22 21.79
C ALA A 78 -11.07 -15.15 21.32
N MET A 79 -10.77 -15.13 20.02
CA MET A 79 -9.93 -14.10 19.39
C MET A 79 -10.56 -12.69 19.43
N LEU A 80 -11.88 -12.57 19.31
CA LEU A 80 -12.56 -11.27 19.42
C LEU A 80 -12.65 -10.79 20.88
N GLU A 81 -12.80 -11.73 21.82
CA GLU A 81 -12.83 -11.53 23.27
C GLU A 81 -11.46 -11.09 23.82
N SER A 82 -10.34 -11.58 23.26
CA SER A 82 -8.99 -11.06 23.57
C SER A 82 -8.69 -9.68 23.01
N GLY A 83 -9.65 -9.04 22.33
CA GLY A 83 -9.51 -7.68 21.81
C GLY A 83 -8.93 -7.59 20.39
N ALA A 84 -8.54 -8.70 19.75
CA ALA A 84 -7.86 -8.67 18.45
C ALA A 84 -8.67 -7.98 17.33
N ASP A 85 -7.97 -7.33 16.41
CA ASP A 85 -8.55 -6.65 15.25
C ASP A 85 -7.63 -6.77 14.03
N TRP A 86 -7.97 -7.68 13.11
CA TRP A 86 -7.16 -7.97 11.93
C TRP A 86 -7.39 -7.00 10.77
N ARG A 87 -8.23 -5.96 10.94
CA ARG A 87 -8.54 -5.01 9.85
C ARG A 87 -7.30 -4.27 9.35
N ALA A 88 -6.46 -3.78 10.26
CA ALA A 88 -5.23 -3.08 9.91
C ALA A 88 -4.20 -4.02 9.24
N ARG A 89 -3.92 -5.16 9.88
CA ARG A 89 -3.05 -6.24 9.35
C ARG A 89 -3.45 -6.71 7.94
N ASN A 90 -4.74 -6.96 7.72
CA ASN A 90 -5.25 -7.40 6.42
C ASN A 90 -5.18 -6.28 5.38
N TRP A 91 -5.49 -5.03 5.76
CA TRP A 91 -5.32 -3.87 4.87
C TRP A 91 -3.85 -3.65 4.48
N ARG A 92 -2.91 -3.69 5.43
CA ARG A 92 -1.46 -3.60 5.18
C ARG A 92 -1.02 -4.70 4.21
N SER A 93 -1.46 -5.94 4.44
CA SER A 93 -1.17 -7.08 3.57
C SER A 93 -1.70 -6.88 2.16
N GLN A 94 -2.99 -6.59 1.98
CA GLN A 94 -3.57 -6.29 0.66
C GLN A 94 -2.90 -5.10 -0.02
N ARG A 95 -2.48 -4.08 0.73
CA ARG A 95 -1.73 -2.94 0.17
C ARG A 95 -0.37 -3.38 -0.37
N ILE A 96 0.38 -4.18 0.39
CA ILE A 96 1.69 -4.69 -0.02
C ILE A 96 1.56 -5.56 -1.26
N ASP A 97 0.62 -6.50 -1.26
CA ASP A 97 0.37 -7.37 -2.42
C ASP A 97 0.09 -6.53 -3.68
N ARG A 98 -0.84 -5.55 -3.60
CA ARG A 98 -1.17 -4.62 -4.70
C ARG A 98 -0.02 -3.70 -5.16
N LEU A 99 0.98 -3.49 -4.31
CA LEU A 99 2.19 -2.74 -4.67
C LEU A 99 3.19 -3.67 -5.39
N LEU A 100 3.45 -4.85 -4.83
CA LEU A 100 4.34 -5.86 -5.43
C LEU A 100 3.85 -6.30 -6.81
N ASP A 101 2.54 -6.40 -7.03
CA ASP A 101 1.92 -6.68 -8.33
C ASP A 101 2.23 -5.62 -9.41
N ARG A 102 2.69 -4.43 -9.01
CA ARG A 102 2.99 -3.29 -9.91
C ARG A 102 4.47 -2.92 -9.94
N THR A 103 5.30 -3.58 -9.13
CA THR A 103 6.71 -3.24 -8.96
C THR A 103 7.57 -4.40 -9.46
N THR A 104 8.25 -4.16 -10.58
CA THR A 104 9.17 -5.09 -11.22
C THR A 104 10.63 -4.91 -10.79
N ASP A 105 11.04 -3.69 -10.44
CA ASP A 105 12.40 -3.39 -9.99
C ASP A 105 12.68 -4.03 -8.61
N PRO A 106 13.72 -4.88 -8.46
CA PRO A 106 13.98 -5.61 -7.22
C PRO A 106 14.09 -4.69 -6.00
N TRP A 107 14.91 -3.63 -6.08
CA TRP A 107 15.10 -2.69 -4.97
C TRP A 107 13.82 -1.96 -4.56
N ALA A 108 12.96 -1.60 -5.51
CA ALA A 108 11.65 -1.06 -5.21
C ALA A 108 10.72 -2.11 -4.55
N ARG A 109 10.81 -3.40 -4.89
CA ARG A 109 10.06 -4.48 -4.20
C ARG A 109 10.54 -4.67 -2.76
N THR A 110 11.85 -4.67 -2.54
CA THR A 110 12.46 -4.67 -1.20
C THR A 110 11.95 -3.48 -0.38
N ALA A 111 11.87 -2.29 -0.99
CA ALA A 111 11.35 -1.08 -0.34
C ALA A 111 9.84 -1.16 -0.03
N VAL A 112 9.04 -1.89 -0.82
CA VAL A 112 7.63 -2.18 -0.48
C VAL A 112 7.54 -3.02 0.80
N GLN A 113 8.36 -4.08 0.96
CA GLN A 113 8.37 -4.88 2.20
C GLN A 113 8.86 -4.05 3.41
N ALA A 114 9.97 -3.32 3.24
CA ALA A 114 10.52 -2.43 4.25
C ALA A 114 9.53 -1.34 4.69
N SER A 115 8.62 -0.91 3.81
CA SER A 115 7.66 0.18 4.07
C SER A 115 6.66 -0.07 5.20
N ALA A 116 6.54 -1.31 5.70
CA ALA A 116 5.70 -1.69 6.83
C ALA A 116 6.47 -2.11 8.08
N LEU A 117 7.80 -1.98 8.10
CA LEU A 117 8.62 -2.18 9.31
C LEU A 117 8.94 -0.84 9.97
N ASP A 118 8.93 -0.84 11.29
CA ASP A 118 9.48 0.25 12.09
C ASP A 118 10.99 0.44 11.80
N PRO A 119 11.56 1.65 11.83
CA PRO A 119 12.98 1.88 11.55
C PRO A 119 13.95 1.06 12.41
N VAL A 120 13.60 0.69 13.65
CA VAL A 120 14.40 -0.20 14.49
C VAL A 120 14.38 -1.62 13.92
N GLN A 121 13.19 -2.15 13.62
CA GLN A 121 13.04 -3.49 13.00
C GLN A 121 13.68 -3.58 11.61
N LEU A 122 13.70 -2.47 10.86
CA LEU A 122 14.40 -2.37 9.58
C LEU A 122 15.92 -2.39 9.76
N ALA A 123 16.44 -1.68 10.77
CA ALA A 123 17.87 -1.66 11.09
C ALA A 123 18.41 -3.02 11.55
N GLU A 124 17.58 -3.86 12.17
CA GLU A 124 17.92 -5.24 12.54
C GLU A 124 17.92 -6.25 11.37
N VAL A 125 17.46 -5.86 10.18
CA VAL A 125 17.43 -6.73 8.98
C VAL A 125 18.35 -6.22 7.87
N VAL A 126 18.61 -4.91 7.83
CA VAL A 126 19.43 -4.26 6.80
C VAL A 126 20.57 -3.51 7.47
N ASP A 127 21.69 -4.21 7.71
CA ASP A 127 22.84 -3.64 8.40
C ASP A 127 23.44 -2.43 7.65
N ASP A 128 23.64 -2.54 6.33
CA ASP A 128 24.26 -1.50 5.49
C ASP A 128 23.42 -0.21 5.52
N PRO A 129 23.95 0.92 6.03
CA PRO A 129 23.25 2.20 6.06
C PRO A 129 22.95 2.76 4.66
N TYR A 130 23.74 2.41 3.63
CA TYR A 130 23.50 2.84 2.25
C TYR A 130 22.33 2.08 1.63
N GLU A 131 22.19 0.78 1.89
CA GLU A 131 21.00 0.01 1.49
C GLU A 131 19.75 0.60 2.15
N ARG A 132 19.79 0.86 3.47
CA ARG A 132 18.68 1.53 4.18
C ARG A 132 18.34 2.90 3.60
N ALA A 133 19.33 3.74 3.33
CA ALA A 133 19.11 5.04 2.70
C ALA A 133 18.50 4.90 1.29
N TYR A 134 18.90 3.88 0.53
CA TYR A 134 18.34 3.63 -0.79
C TYR A 134 16.89 3.13 -0.72
N LEU A 135 16.57 2.23 0.21
CA LEU A 135 15.19 1.76 0.44
C LEU A 135 14.24 2.90 0.83
N VAL A 136 14.72 3.89 1.61
CA VAL A 136 13.96 5.12 1.89
C VAL A 136 13.75 5.95 0.62
N ARG A 137 14.77 6.07 -0.25
CA ARG A 137 14.70 6.83 -1.51
C ARG A 137 13.76 6.22 -2.55
N VAL A 138 13.68 4.89 -2.65
CA VAL A 138 12.80 4.19 -3.61
C VAL A 138 11.49 3.68 -3.00
N ARG A 139 11.18 4.10 -1.76
CA ARG A 139 9.93 3.75 -1.07
C ARG A 139 8.71 4.17 -1.90
N PRO A 140 7.68 3.32 -2.02
CA PRO A 140 6.42 3.73 -2.66
C PRO A 140 5.78 4.91 -1.91
N GLU A 141 5.27 5.88 -2.67
CA GLU A 141 4.57 7.05 -2.13
C GLU A 141 3.44 6.61 -1.15
N PRO A 142 3.27 7.31 -0.01
CA PRO A 142 2.12 7.12 0.87
C PRO A 142 0.80 7.20 0.09
N VAL A 143 -0.18 6.37 0.47
CA VAL A 143 -1.52 6.31 -0.20
C VAL A 143 -2.27 7.63 -0.14
N PHE A 144 -1.90 8.49 0.80
CA PHE A 144 -2.67 9.62 1.24
C PHE A 144 -1.96 10.92 0.86
N GLY A 145 -2.69 11.80 0.16
CA GLY A 145 -2.25 13.18 -0.05
C GLY A 145 -1.98 13.89 1.28
N ARG A 146 -1.24 15.01 1.22
CA ARG A 146 -0.68 15.72 2.38
C ARG A 146 -1.72 15.89 3.51
N PRO A 147 -1.56 15.22 4.67
CA PRO A 147 -2.53 15.30 5.75
C PRO A 147 -2.63 16.72 6.32
N GLY A 148 -3.86 17.21 6.54
CA GLY A 148 -4.11 18.58 7.01
C GLY A 148 -3.66 18.89 8.44
N SER A 149 -3.10 17.93 9.18
CA SER A 149 -2.47 18.16 10.49
C SER A 149 -1.41 17.10 10.80
N MET A 150 -0.40 17.44 11.61
CA MET A 150 0.67 16.50 12.03
C MET A 150 0.10 15.24 12.71
N ALA A 151 -0.77 15.39 13.69
CA ALA A 151 -1.40 14.24 14.38
C ALA A 151 -2.17 13.31 13.44
N ALA A 152 -2.72 13.82 12.32
CA ALA A 152 -3.35 12.97 11.31
C ALA A 152 -2.34 12.23 10.43
N ARG A 153 -1.13 12.80 10.24
CA ARG A 153 0.01 12.13 9.57
C ARG A 153 0.66 11.08 10.47
N GLU A 154 0.78 11.33 11.78
CA GLU A 154 1.28 10.35 12.75
C GLU A 154 0.37 9.13 12.85
N ALA A 155 -0.93 9.32 13.14
CA ALA A 155 -1.90 8.22 13.17
C ALA A 155 -1.99 7.45 11.84
N MET A 156 -1.72 8.12 10.71
CA MET A 156 -1.61 7.48 9.40
C MET A 156 -0.35 6.62 9.27
N ALA A 157 0.80 7.13 9.73
CA ALA A 157 2.07 6.43 9.69
C ALA A 157 2.05 5.17 10.59
N GLU A 158 1.50 5.27 11.80
CA GLU A 158 1.28 4.14 12.71
C GLU A 158 0.49 3.01 12.03
N LEU A 159 -0.63 3.33 11.36
CA LEU A 159 -1.43 2.34 10.63
C LEU A 159 -0.70 1.68 9.46
N MET A 160 0.38 2.28 8.93
CA MET A 160 1.20 1.69 7.87
C MET A 160 2.23 0.68 8.39
N LEU A 161 2.63 0.78 9.66
CA LEU A 161 3.60 -0.13 10.28
C LEU A 161 2.92 -1.40 10.79
N ALA A 162 3.64 -2.52 10.77
CA ALA A 162 3.22 -3.76 11.42
C ALA A 162 3.35 -3.62 12.95
N ASP A 163 2.30 -4.00 13.66
CA ASP A 163 2.14 -3.91 15.12
C ASP A 163 2.11 -5.29 15.80
N ASP A 164 1.58 -6.29 15.10
CA ASP A 164 1.51 -7.68 15.52
C ASP A 164 2.85 -8.43 15.32
N PRO A 165 3.36 -9.18 16.33
CA PRO A 165 4.64 -9.89 16.22
C PRO A 165 4.73 -10.89 15.06
N ASP A 166 3.64 -11.61 14.75
CA ASP A 166 3.62 -12.54 13.62
C ASP A 166 3.61 -11.78 12.28
N GLU A 167 2.97 -10.60 12.20
CA GLU A 167 3.10 -9.73 11.03
C GLU A 167 4.53 -9.19 10.88
N ILE A 168 5.15 -8.68 11.95
CA ILE A 168 6.52 -8.17 11.94
C ILE A 168 7.48 -9.27 11.48
N LEU A 169 7.42 -10.47 12.08
CA LEU A 169 8.25 -11.61 11.67
C LEU A 169 8.04 -11.97 10.20
N TRP A 170 6.79 -12.03 9.73
CA TRP A 170 6.48 -12.28 8.33
C TRP A 170 7.08 -11.20 7.41
N ARG A 171 7.01 -9.92 7.77
CA ARG A 171 7.63 -8.83 6.99
C ARG A 171 9.15 -8.94 6.97
N ARG A 172 9.80 -9.25 8.10
CA ARG A 172 11.27 -9.44 8.17
C ARG A 172 11.73 -10.57 7.24
N VAL A 173 11.07 -11.73 7.28
CA VAL A 173 11.40 -12.87 6.40
C VAL A 173 11.26 -12.50 4.92
N ASN A 174 10.16 -11.84 4.52
CA ASN A 174 9.98 -11.44 3.13
C ASN A 174 10.92 -10.30 2.71
N LEU A 175 11.32 -9.42 3.64
CA LEU A 175 12.32 -8.38 3.39
C LEU A 175 13.69 -9.01 3.10
N THR A 176 14.14 -9.99 3.88
CA THR A 176 15.41 -10.69 3.62
C THR A 176 15.41 -11.32 2.22
N LEU A 177 14.35 -12.05 1.85
CA LEU A 177 14.24 -12.69 0.53
C LEU A 177 14.28 -11.70 -0.64
N GLU A 178 13.54 -10.57 -0.54
CA GLU A 178 13.55 -9.54 -1.59
C GLU A 178 14.83 -8.68 -1.55
N LEU A 179 15.58 -8.66 -0.45
CA LEU A 179 16.86 -7.96 -0.33
C LEU A 179 18.00 -8.77 -0.97
N ASP A 180 18.03 -10.08 -0.73
CA ASP A 180 19.01 -10.97 -1.36
C ASP A 180 18.82 -10.99 -2.89
N ALA A 181 17.57 -11.11 -3.37
CA ALA A 181 17.25 -11.00 -4.79
C ALA A 181 17.63 -9.62 -5.40
N ALA A 182 17.51 -8.54 -4.62
CA ALA A 182 17.90 -7.21 -5.09
C ALA A 182 19.42 -7.03 -5.17
N ARG A 183 20.18 -7.62 -4.23
CA ARG A 183 21.65 -7.66 -4.24
C ARG A 183 22.21 -8.52 -5.39
N GLU A 184 21.52 -9.62 -5.73
CA GLU A 184 21.84 -10.46 -6.89
C GLU A 184 21.64 -9.72 -8.23
N ASP A 185 20.60 -8.88 -8.36
CA ASP A 185 20.41 -7.99 -9.53
C ASP A 185 21.50 -6.91 -9.59
N ARG A 186 21.70 -6.16 -8.51
CA ARG A 186 22.72 -5.10 -8.41
C ARG A 186 22.97 -4.64 -6.97
N PRO A 187 24.19 -4.19 -6.63
CA PRO A 187 24.42 -3.51 -5.35
C PRO A 187 23.60 -2.21 -5.24
N ALA A 188 23.27 -1.79 -4.02
CA ALA A 188 22.65 -0.49 -3.78
C ALA A 188 23.58 0.65 -4.26
N PRO A 189 23.07 1.68 -4.97
CA PRO A 189 23.89 2.79 -5.44
C PRO A 189 24.48 3.59 -4.26
N ARG A 190 25.80 3.61 -4.13
CA ARG A 190 26.48 4.36 -3.07
C ARG A 190 26.78 5.80 -3.51
N PRO A 191 26.79 6.79 -2.59
CA PRO A 191 27.21 8.15 -2.90
C PRO A 191 28.67 8.15 -3.39
N GLY A 192 28.89 8.55 -4.65
CA GLY A 192 30.23 8.58 -5.27
C GLY A 192 30.48 7.47 -6.31
N ASP A 193 29.61 6.46 -6.42
CA ASP A 193 29.65 5.47 -7.52
C ASP A 193 29.12 6.06 -8.85
N ASP A 194 28.77 7.36 -8.86
CA ASP A 194 28.51 8.19 -10.04
C ASP A 194 29.82 8.38 -10.85
N GLY A 195 30.30 7.29 -11.45
CA GLY A 195 31.65 7.19 -12.00
C GLY A 195 31.92 8.19 -13.13
N GLY A 196 33.05 8.91 -13.01
CA GLY A 196 33.87 9.41 -14.13
C GLY A 196 33.25 10.45 -15.09
N ALA A 197 31.94 10.69 -15.07
CA ALA A 197 31.23 11.55 -16.02
C ALA A 197 31.03 12.98 -15.49
N ARG A 198 31.97 13.48 -14.67
CA ARG A 198 32.18 14.93 -14.55
C ARG A 198 32.79 15.41 -15.86
N THR A 199 31.93 15.64 -16.85
CA THR A 199 32.26 16.43 -18.03
C THR A 199 32.87 17.73 -17.53
N THR A 200 34.14 17.93 -17.84
CA THR A 200 34.88 19.15 -17.51
C THR A 200 34.26 20.30 -18.27
N ALA A 201 33.29 20.99 -17.64
CA ALA A 201 32.83 22.28 -18.13
C ALA A 201 34.05 23.20 -18.18
N PRO A 202 34.47 23.70 -19.37
CA PRO A 202 35.63 24.57 -19.46
C PRO A 202 35.32 25.86 -18.70
N ALA A 203 36.19 26.21 -17.76
CA ALA A 203 36.06 27.42 -16.96
C ALA A 203 36.09 28.66 -17.88
N ARG A 204 34.92 29.28 -18.09
CA ARG A 204 34.82 30.56 -18.82
C ARG A 204 35.19 31.71 -17.87
N THR A 205 36.47 32.02 -17.81
CA THR A 205 37.01 33.16 -17.07
C THR A 205 36.91 34.45 -17.89
N GLY A 206 36.38 35.53 -17.29
CA GLY A 206 36.29 36.89 -17.86
C GLY A 206 34.94 37.18 -18.53
N ALA A 207 34.08 38.08 -18.03
CA ALA A 207 34.20 39.55 -17.89
C ALA A 207 34.32 40.27 -19.25
N ARG A 208 33.55 41.32 -19.59
CA ARG A 208 32.59 42.19 -18.84
C ARG A 208 31.52 42.77 -19.82
N PRO A 209 30.49 43.54 -19.36
CA PRO A 209 29.28 43.83 -20.15
C PRO A 209 29.33 45.14 -20.96
N ARG A 210 28.39 45.31 -21.90
CA ARG A 210 27.93 46.64 -22.39
C ARG A 210 26.43 46.63 -22.69
N ALA A 211 25.83 47.82 -22.74
CA ALA A 211 24.44 48.07 -22.38
C ALA A 211 23.51 48.43 -23.55
N VAL A 212 22.25 47.97 -23.43
CA VAL A 212 20.98 48.71 -23.69
C VAL A 212 20.53 48.96 -25.14
N CYS A 213 19.20 49.15 -25.27
CA CYS A 213 18.33 49.36 -26.46
C CYS A 213 18.00 48.09 -27.27
N GLN A 214 16.77 47.84 -27.71
CA GLN A 214 15.46 48.50 -27.49
C GLN A 214 14.32 47.50 -27.82
N ALA A 215 13.13 47.70 -27.27
CA ALA A 215 11.87 47.09 -27.76
C ALA A 215 11.07 48.18 -28.50
N PRO A 216 10.10 47.88 -29.40
CA PRO A 216 8.82 47.26 -29.02
C PRO A 216 8.21 46.27 -30.06
N ALA A 217 7.01 45.73 -29.73
CA ALA A 217 5.88 45.22 -30.56
C ALA A 217 6.14 44.73 -32.01
N VAL A 218 5.57 43.65 -32.56
CA VAL A 218 4.20 43.07 -32.50
C VAL A 218 4.30 41.56 -32.94
N GLU A 219 3.30 40.65 -33.00
CA GLU A 219 1.85 40.60 -32.70
C GLU A 219 1.40 39.16 -32.31
N SER A 220 0.11 39.02 -31.94
CA SER A 220 -0.76 37.83 -31.88
C SER A 220 -0.45 36.65 -32.82
N THR A 221 -0.67 35.41 -32.33
CA THR A 221 -1.62 34.42 -32.92
C THR A 221 -1.76 33.19 -31.99
N THR A 222 -2.99 32.69 -31.82
CA THR A 222 -3.38 31.56 -30.95
C THR A 222 -3.39 30.21 -31.74
N PRO A 223 -3.83 29.05 -31.21
CA PRO A 223 -3.21 27.75 -31.53
C PRO A 223 -3.95 26.97 -32.63
N PRO A 224 -3.59 25.70 -32.83
CA PRO A 224 -4.62 24.68 -33.03
C PRO A 224 -4.56 23.54 -32.01
N ALA A 225 -5.75 23.13 -31.56
CA ALA A 225 -5.95 21.84 -30.89
C ALA A 225 -5.96 20.70 -31.92
N GLY A 226 -5.42 19.53 -31.55
CA GLY A 226 -5.41 18.32 -32.38
C GLY A 226 -6.02 17.13 -31.63
N THR A 227 -7.31 16.89 -31.84
CA THR A 227 -8.06 15.79 -31.22
C THR A 227 -7.66 14.43 -31.81
N GLY A 228 -7.39 13.43 -30.96
CA GLY A 228 -7.12 12.05 -31.40
C GLY A 228 -7.38 11.03 -30.30
N ALA A 229 -8.55 10.39 -30.35
CA ALA A 229 -8.98 9.32 -29.44
C ALA A 229 -9.36 8.05 -30.26
N PRO A 230 -9.69 6.89 -29.65
CA PRO A 230 -8.80 5.73 -29.70
C PRO A 230 -9.43 4.48 -30.38
N ARG A 231 -8.65 3.38 -30.55
CA ARG A 231 -9.21 2.04 -30.83
C ARG A 231 -8.55 0.91 -30.02
N PRO A 232 -9.28 -0.20 -29.72
CA PRO A 232 -8.85 -1.21 -28.76
C PRO A 232 -8.62 -2.63 -29.34
N ALA A 233 -7.92 -3.47 -28.57
CA ALA A 233 -8.06 -4.94 -28.47
C ALA A 233 -7.46 -5.35 -27.10
N ALA A 234 -8.08 -6.08 -26.15
CA ALA A 234 -8.91 -7.30 -26.16
C ALA A 234 -8.09 -8.59 -25.90
N VAL A 235 -8.70 -9.55 -25.18
CA VAL A 235 -8.15 -10.82 -24.64
C VAL A 235 -7.25 -10.66 -23.38
N GLY A 236 -7.41 -11.42 -22.28
CA GLY A 236 -8.55 -12.27 -21.85
C GLY A 236 -8.18 -13.49 -20.99
N ARG A 237 -8.66 -13.54 -19.72
CA ARG A 237 -8.55 -14.66 -18.73
C ARG A 237 -7.11 -14.85 -18.17
N THR A 238 -6.84 -15.40 -16.96
CA THR A 238 -7.55 -16.42 -16.15
C THR A 238 -7.39 -16.26 -14.61
N THR A 239 -8.50 -16.39 -13.88
CA THR A 239 -8.72 -17.03 -12.55
C THR A 239 -7.68 -17.09 -11.41
N ARG A 240 -8.16 -16.67 -10.22
CA ARG A 240 -8.14 -17.35 -8.89
C ARG A 240 -6.81 -17.91 -8.31
N LYS A 241 -6.43 -17.34 -7.15
CA LYS A 241 -6.12 -18.00 -5.85
C LYS A 241 -6.28 -16.87 -4.81
N GLY A 242 -7.04 -16.95 -3.72
CA GLY A 242 -7.37 -18.08 -2.87
C GLY A 242 -7.19 -17.64 -1.41
N LEU A 243 -7.68 -16.44 -1.04
CA LEU A 243 -7.29 -15.72 0.19
C LEU A 243 -7.67 -16.45 1.50
N LEU A 244 -8.55 -17.46 1.42
CA LEU A 244 -8.92 -18.31 2.55
C LEU A 244 -7.93 -19.46 2.85
N ALA A 245 -6.94 -19.72 1.99
CA ALA A 245 -5.94 -20.76 2.22
C ALA A 245 -5.01 -20.50 3.42
N ARG A 246 -5.06 -19.29 4.01
CA ARG A 246 -4.21 -18.91 5.17
C ARG A 246 -4.81 -19.22 6.54
N LEU A 247 -6.06 -19.69 6.63
CA LEU A 247 -6.66 -20.18 7.88
C LEU A 247 -6.29 -21.65 8.17
N ARG A 248 -4.99 -22.00 8.14
CA ARG A 248 -4.53 -23.26 8.75
C ARG A 248 -4.57 -23.12 10.27
N TRP A 249 -5.70 -23.51 10.87
CA TRP A 249 -5.82 -23.75 12.31
C TRP A 249 -4.59 -24.49 12.84
N ARG A 250 -3.85 -23.89 13.78
CA ARG A 250 -3.00 -24.66 14.71
C ARG A 250 -3.85 -25.16 15.88
N GLY A 251 -4.69 -26.14 15.59
CA GLY A 251 -5.25 -27.04 16.58
C GLY A 251 -4.31 -28.22 16.82
N ARG A 252 -3.24 -28.01 17.60
CA ARG A 252 -2.54 -29.05 18.38
C ARG A 252 -2.17 -28.37 19.72
N GLY A 253 -2.53 -28.89 20.88
CA GLY A 253 -2.80 -30.29 21.19
C GLY A 253 -1.57 -30.89 21.84
N ALA A 254 -1.40 -30.58 23.12
CA ALA A 254 -0.54 -31.26 24.08
C ALA A 254 -1.41 -31.43 25.34
N GLY A 255 -1.42 -32.63 25.91
CA GLY A 255 -2.07 -32.91 27.19
C GLY A 255 -1.11 -32.79 28.36
#